data_AF-A0A318LTK3-F1
#
_entry.id   AF-A0A318LTK3-F1
#
_cell.length_a   1.000
_cell.length_b   1.000
_cell.length_c   1.000
_cell.angle_alpha   90.00
_cell.angle_beta   90.00
_cell.angle_gamma   90.00
#
_symmetry.space_group_name_H-M   'P 1'
#
loop_
_entity.id
_entity.type
_entity.pdbx_description
1 polymer ?
#
loop_
_entity_poly.entity_id
_entity_poly.type
_entity_poly.pdbx_seq_one_letter_code
_entity_poly.pdbx_strand_id
1 'polypeptide(L)'
;MRGSARCRRNAQNRRVTVADAERDIERFYSTGEVVAKLRRLADALETETPFRIQVAGERIRVPARAEFSIEHERSDGEEEIEFQLTWKLDGDSADEDDEQPVV
;
A
#
# COMPACT_ATOMS: atom_id res chain seq x y z
N MET A 1 13.13 46.90 -37.82
CA MET A 1 11.76 47.01 -37.24
C MET A 1 11.53 45.81 -36.35
N ARG A 2 11.14 46.04 -35.10
CA ARG A 2 10.89 45.02 -34.05
C ARG A 2 9.44 44.53 -34.16
N GLY A 3 9.19 43.26 -33.85
CA GLY A 3 7.86 42.67 -33.67
C GLY A 3 7.88 41.20 -34.10
N SER A 4 7.31 40.23 -33.41
CA SER A 4 6.51 40.22 -32.19
C SER A 4 6.62 38.80 -31.61
N ALA A 5 6.79 38.74 -30.30
CA ALA A 5 6.82 37.51 -29.54
C ALA A 5 5.50 36.74 -29.67
N ARG A 6 5.58 35.43 -29.91
CA ARG A 6 4.50 34.50 -29.56
C ARG A 6 5.03 33.43 -28.62
N CYS A 7 4.99 33.81 -27.35
CA CYS A 7 4.92 32.90 -26.23
C CYS A 7 3.70 31.98 -26.41
N ARG A 8 3.90 30.68 -26.56
CA ARG A 8 2.88 29.68 -26.24
C ARG A 8 3.43 28.80 -25.13
N ARG A 9 2.90 29.07 -23.94
CA ARG A 9 2.99 28.28 -22.72
C ARG A 9 2.66 26.82 -23.05
N ASN A 10 3.60 25.90 -22.89
CA ASN A 10 3.27 24.48 -22.86
C ASN A 10 3.07 24.12 -21.39
N ALA A 11 1.82 24.02 -20.97
CA ALA A 11 1.44 23.65 -19.62
C ALA A 11 1.95 22.23 -19.34
N GLN A 12 2.98 22.10 -18.51
CA GLN A 12 3.36 20.82 -17.91
C GLN A 12 2.19 20.32 -17.06
N ASN A 13 1.37 19.46 -17.66
CA ASN A 13 0.38 18.65 -16.96
C ASN A 13 1.14 17.62 -16.12
N ARG A 14 1.57 18.01 -14.91
CA ARG A 14 2.10 17.06 -13.92
C ARG A 14 0.96 16.11 -13.55
N ARG A 15 0.98 14.90 -14.10
CA ARG A 15 0.28 13.76 -13.48
C ARG A 15 0.88 13.61 -12.09
N VAL A 16 0.12 13.95 -11.07
CA VAL A 16 0.39 13.48 -9.72
C VAL A 16 0.04 12.00 -9.75
N THR A 17 1.04 11.12 -9.85
CA THR A 17 0.85 9.71 -9.53
C THR A 17 0.58 9.64 -8.03
N VAL A 18 -0.52 9.01 -7.63
CA VAL A 18 -0.94 8.83 -6.22
C VAL A 18 -0.07 7.76 -5.55
N ALA A 19 1.24 7.79 -5.80
CA ALA A 19 2.19 6.77 -5.38
C ALA A 19 2.92 7.13 -4.07
N ASP A 20 2.69 8.34 -3.52
CA ASP A 20 3.53 8.89 -2.46
C ASP A 20 2.70 9.65 -1.41
N ALA A 21 1.58 9.06 -0.99
CA ALA A 21 0.96 9.47 0.26
C ALA A 21 1.33 8.43 1.31
N GLU A 22 2.12 8.81 2.31
CA GLU A 22 2.23 8.07 3.56
C GLU A 22 0.80 7.95 4.13
N ARG A 23 0.28 6.72 4.22
CA ARG A 23 -1.10 6.46 4.66
C ARG A 23 -1.11 5.65 5.94
N ASP A 24 -0.74 6.33 7.02
CA ASP A 24 -1.03 5.85 8.35
C ASP A 24 -2.50 6.16 8.65
N ILE A 25 -3.32 5.10 8.67
CA ILE A 25 -4.76 5.19 8.81
C ILE A 25 -5.20 4.29 9.97
N GLU A 26 -5.57 4.90 11.08
CA GLU A 26 -6.17 4.22 12.23
C GLU A 26 -7.70 4.29 12.18
N ARG A 27 -8.38 3.17 12.47
CA ARG A 27 -9.83 3.12 12.68
C ARG A 27 -10.23 2.14 13.76
N PHE A 28 -11.10 2.60 14.65
CA PHE A 28 -11.83 1.76 15.58
C PHE A 28 -13.03 1.11 14.88
N TYR A 29 -13.25 -0.17 15.17
CA TYR A 29 -14.35 -0.97 14.65
C TYR A 29 -15.15 -1.55 15.81
N SER A 30 -16.41 -1.90 15.56
CA SER A 30 -17.17 -2.72 16.51
C SER A 30 -16.56 -4.13 16.63
N THR A 31 -16.80 -4.81 17.75
CA THR A 31 -16.33 -6.20 17.96
C THR A 31 -16.77 -7.14 16.83
N GLY A 32 -18.00 -6.99 16.32
CA GLY A 32 -18.52 -7.81 15.23
C GLY A 32 -17.75 -7.61 13.93
N GLU A 33 -17.35 -6.38 13.62
CA GLU A 33 -16.54 -6.06 12.44
C GLU A 33 -15.13 -6.63 12.56
N VAL A 34 -14.51 -6.54 13.75
CA VAL A 34 -13.19 -7.14 14.01
C VAL A 34 -13.26 -8.66 13.83
N VAL A 35 -14.24 -9.33 14.46
CA VAL A 35 -14.44 -10.78 14.34
C VAL A 35 -14.63 -11.22 12.89
N ALA A 36 -15.42 -10.46 12.11
CA ALA A 36 -15.62 -10.77 10.69
C ALA A 36 -14.33 -10.64 9.87
N LYS A 37 -13.49 -9.64 10.17
CA LYS A 37 -12.18 -9.47 9.52
C LYS A 37 -11.21 -10.61 9.89
N LEU A 38 -11.14 -10.97 11.18
CA LEU A 38 -10.26 -12.03 11.68
C LEU A 38 -10.62 -13.40 11.10
N ARG A 39 -11.91 -13.75 10.99
CA ARG A 39 -12.33 -15.02 10.34
C ARG A 39 -11.90 -15.09 8.88
N ARG A 40 -12.13 -14.01 8.13
CA ARG A 40 -11.72 -13.96 6.71
C ARG A 40 -10.20 -13.98 6.53
N LEU A 41 -9.45 -13.42 7.49
CA LEU A 41 -8.01 -13.55 7.52
C LEU A 41 -7.63 -15.02 7.77
N ALA A 42 -8.17 -15.65 8.82
CA ALA A 42 -7.92 -17.06 9.13
C ALA A 42 -8.21 -17.98 7.93
N ASP A 43 -9.36 -17.83 7.27
CA ASP A 43 -9.70 -18.59 6.06
C ASP A 43 -8.65 -18.42 4.94
N ALA A 44 -8.12 -17.21 4.76
CA ALA A 44 -7.10 -16.93 3.75
C ALA A 44 -5.75 -17.57 4.11
N LEU A 45 -5.38 -17.61 5.39
CA LEU A 45 -4.18 -18.27 5.88
C LEU A 45 -4.24 -19.78 5.73
N GLU A 46 -5.37 -20.39 6.13
CA GLU A 46 -5.59 -21.83 6.01
C GLU A 46 -5.58 -22.32 4.55
N THR A 47 -5.97 -21.45 3.61
CA THR A 47 -6.03 -21.77 2.17
C THR A 47 -4.82 -21.29 1.38
N GLU A 48 -3.83 -20.67 2.04
CA GLU A 48 -2.65 -20.06 1.39
C GLU A 48 -3.03 -19.09 0.26
N THR A 49 -4.14 -18.34 0.42
CA THR A 49 -4.64 -17.39 -0.57
C THR A 49 -4.45 -15.93 -0.15
N PRO A 50 -4.37 -14.99 -1.11
CA PRO A 50 -4.29 -13.56 -0.78
C PRO A 50 -5.53 -13.06 -0.04
N PHE A 51 -5.33 -12.35 1.06
CA PHE A 51 -6.39 -11.72 1.83
C PHE A 51 -6.69 -10.31 1.30
N ARG A 52 -7.97 -9.95 1.19
CA ARG A 52 -8.41 -8.59 0.80
C ARG A 52 -9.17 -7.93 1.93
N ILE A 53 -8.72 -6.77 2.38
CA ILE A 53 -9.35 -6.02 3.46
C ILE A 53 -9.67 -4.60 3.02
N GLN A 54 -10.67 -4.00 3.68
CA GLN A 54 -10.93 -2.57 3.58
C GLN A 54 -10.65 -1.91 4.93
N VAL A 55 -9.87 -0.83 4.92
CA VAL A 55 -9.52 -0.03 6.09
C VAL A 55 -9.77 1.45 5.76
N ALA A 56 -10.63 2.12 6.52
CA ALA A 56 -11.07 3.51 6.29
C ALA A 56 -11.41 3.88 4.83
N GLY A 57 -12.01 2.96 4.07
CA GLY A 57 -12.36 3.17 2.67
C GLY A 57 -11.33 2.65 1.66
N GLU A 58 -10.10 2.41 2.08
CA GLU A 58 -9.03 1.87 1.23
C GLU A 58 -9.10 0.36 1.11
N ARG A 59 -8.90 -0.17 -0.10
CA ARG A 59 -8.86 -1.61 -0.39
C ARG A 59 -7.41 -2.08 -0.47
N ILE A 60 -7.01 -2.92 0.48
CA ILE A 60 -5.65 -3.46 0.58
C ILE A 60 -5.69 -4.95 0.20
N ARG A 61 -4.71 -5.39 -0.61
CA ARG A 61 -4.50 -6.81 -0.93
C ARG A 61 -3.23 -7.29 -0.25
N VAL A 62 -3.40 -8.10 0.78
CA VAL A 62 -2.31 -8.76 1.48
C VAL A 62 -1.92 -10.02 0.69
N PRO A 63 -0.64 -10.21 0.32
CA PRO A 63 -0.22 -11.41 -0.39
C PRO A 63 -0.24 -12.64 0.54
N ALA A 64 -0.39 -13.84 -0.04
CA ALA A 64 -0.34 -15.10 0.72
C ALA A 64 1.02 -15.32 1.40
N ARG A 65 2.08 -14.75 0.83
CA ARG A 65 3.47 -14.81 1.34
C ARG A 65 3.83 -13.70 2.35
N ALA A 66 2.84 -13.01 2.91
CA ALA A 66 3.11 -12.01 3.96
C ALA A 66 3.74 -12.70 5.18
N GLU A 67 4.60 -11.97 5.89
CA GLU A 67 5.17 -12.38 7.17
C GLU A 67 4.21 -11.94 8.29
N PHE A 68 4.07 -12.76 9.33
CA PHE A 68 3.17 -12.53 10.45
C PHE A 68 3.97 -12.40 11.74
N SER A 69 3.73 -11.34 12.50
CA SER A 69 4.24 -11.17 13.86
C SER A 69 3.12 -10.83 14.84
N ILE A 70 3.33 -11.20 16.10
CA ILE A 70 2.48 -10.78 17.21
C ILE A 70 3.39 -10.04 18.18
N GLU A 71 3.04 -8.81 18.50
CA GLU A 71 3.78 -7.95 19.41
C GLU A 71 2.95 -7.73 20.68
N HIS A 72 3.63 -7.68 21.82
CA HIS A 72 3.02 -7.42 23.13
C HIS A 72 3.83 -6.33 23.82
N GLU A 73 3.15 -5.27 24.22
CA GLU A 73 3.76 -4.16 24.95
C GLU A 73 2.99 -3.87 26.24
N ARG A 74 3.74 -3.49 27.28
CA ARG A 74 3.20 -2.94 28.52
C ARG A 74 4.01 -1.72 28.93
N SER A 75 3.38 -0.55 28.82
CA SER A 75 3.98 0.74 29.18
C SER A 75 2.91 1.70 29.71
N ASP A 76 3.29 2.64 30.59
CA ASP A 76 2.45 3.75 31.07
C ASP A 76 1.00 3.44 31.51
N GLY A 77 0.76 2.23 32.02
CA GLY A 77 -0.56 1.79 32.46
C GLY A 77 -1.43 1.18 31.36
N GLU A 78 -0.85 0.97 30.19
CA GLU A 78 -1.46 0.36 29.02
C GLU A 78 -0.86 -1.04 28.77
N GLU A 79 -1.66 -1.89 28.15
CA GLU A 79 -1.28 -3.24 27.77
C GLU A 79 -1.87 -3.54 26.39
N GLU A 80 -1.01 -3.85 25.44
CA GLU A 80 -1.34 -3.88 24.03
C GLU A 80 -0.88 -5.18 23.38
N ILE A 81 -1.72 -5.73 22.50
CA ILE A 81 -1.40 -6.88 21.64
C ILE A 81 -1.69 -6.48 20.20
N GLU A 82 -0.68 -6.58 19.35
CA GLU A 82 -0.79 -6.25 17.94
C GLU A 82 -0.53 -7.47 17.06
N PHE A 83 -1.35 -7.63 16.03
CA PHE A 83 -1.15 -8.61 14.97
C PHE A 83 -0.67 -7.87 13.73
N GLN A 84 0.58 -8.08 13.35
CA GLN A 84 1.20 -7.37 12.24
C GLN A 84 1.43 -8.30 11.04
N LEU A 85 1.16 -7.77 9.85
CA LEU A 85 1.38 -8.44 8.57
C LEU A 85 2.31 -7.57 7.74
N THR A 86 3.46 -8.12 7.32
CA THR A 86 4.48 -7.39 6.55
C THR A 86 4.75 -8.06 5.22
N TRP A 87 4.94 -7.29 4.16
CA TRP A 87 5.35 -7.82 2.85
C TRP A 87 6.13 -6.76 2.06
N LYS A 88 6.94 -7.23 1.11
CA LYS A 88 7.61 -6.36 0.13
C LYS A 88 6.63 -6.00 -0.98
N LEU A 89 6.62 -4.72 -1.36
CA LEU A 89 6.01 -4.29 -2.61
C LEU A 89 6.99 -4.62 -3.72
N ASP A 90 6.62 -5.47 -4.68
CA ASP A 90 7.44 -5.67 -5.87
C ASP A 90 7.47 -4.31 -6.59
N GLY A 91 8.66 -3.69 -6.64
CA GLY A 91 8.84 -2.44 -7.36
C GLY A 91 8.50 -2.66 -8.83
N ASP A 92 7.76 -1.72 -9.41
CA ASP A 92 7.50 -1.60 -10.84
C ASP A 92 8.79 -1.91 -11.61
N SER A 93 8.92 -3.13 -12.16
CA SER A 93 9.96 -3.45 -13.14
C SER A 93 9.54 -2.79 -14.45
N ALA A 94 9.56 -1.46 -14.46
CA ALA A 94 9.41 -0.64 -15.64
C ALA A 94 10.80 -0.50 -16.28
N ASP A 95 10.96 -1.15 -17.43
CA ASP A 95 11.81 -0.72 -18.54
C ASP A 95 13.33 -0.70 -18.29
N GLU A 96 13.96 -1.88 -18.28
CA GLU A 96 15.31 -2.06 -18.83
C GLU A 96 15.19 -2.66 -20.24
N ASP A 97 14.68 -1.87 -21.20
CA ASP A 97 14.69 -2.21 -22.62
C ASP A 97 16.14 -2.12 -23.17
N ASP A 98 16.64 -3.26 -23.66
CA ASP A 98 17.72 -3.48 -24.64
C ASP A 98 18.61 -2.28 -25.06
N GLU A 99 19.79 -2.15 -24.45
CA GLU A 99 20.99 -1.65 -25.15
C GLU A 99 21.93 -2.82 -25.45
N GLN A 100 21.66 -3.53 -26.56
CA GLN A 100 22.65 -4.43 -27.17
C GLN A 100 23.69 -3.58 -27.92
N PRO A 101 25.00 -3.86 -27.78
CA PRO A 101 26.02 -3.12 -28.51
C PRO A 101 25.92 -3.45 -30.00
N VAL A 102 25.75 -2.42 -30.84
CA VAL A 102 25.96 -2.56 -32.28
C VAL A 102 27.44 -2.86 -32.53
N VAL A 103 27.70 -4.02 -33.13
CA VAL A 103 29.02 -4.50 -33.52
C VAL A 103 29.45 -3.89 -34.85
#